data_AF-A0A1G1K6T4-F1
#
_entry.id   AF-A0A1G1K6T4-F1
#
_cell.length_a   1.000
_cell.length_b   1.000
_cell.length_c   1.000
_cell.angle_alpha   90.00
_cell.angle_beta   90.00
_cell.angle_gamma   90.00
#
_symmetry.space_group_name_H-M   'P 1'
#
loop_
_entity.id
_entity.type
_entity.pdbx_description
1 polymer ?
#
loop_
_entity_poly.entity_id
_entity_poly.type
_entity_poly.pdbx_seq_one_letter_code
_entity_poly.pdbx_strand_id
1 'polypeptide(L)'
;MTAPFGNFFGHFDDFLKVARDENFKKFLANPKVQQLMNDAAFKKAVEEKNMFKLMAHQEFTALMRDPEVRETLAALSRNLKKPDEVLSGGL
;
A
#
# COMPACT_ATOMS: atom_id res chain seq x y z
N MET A 1 21.54 15.73 -21.27
CA MET A 1 21.40 15.74 -19.81
C MET A 1 19.92 15.53 -19.49
N THR A 2 19.49 14.30 -19.25
CA THR A 2 18.09 13.98 -18.95
C THR A 2 17.82 14.35 -17.50
N ALA A 3 16.88 15.26 -17.25
CA ALA A 3 16.56 15.70 -15.90
C ALA A 3 16.02 14.53 -15.05
N PRO A 4 16.45 14.37 -13.79
CA PRO A 4 15.99 13.28 -12.92
C PRO A 4 14.48 13.35 -12.59
N PHE A 5 13.81 14.45 -12.96
CA PHE A 5 12.37 14.64 -12.77
C PHE A 5 11.49 13.74 -13.65
N GLY A 6 11.99 13.25 -14.80
CA GLY A 6 11.22 12.39 -15.69
C GLY A 6 10.78 11.08 -15.05
N ASN A 7 11.59 10.53 -14.13
CA ASN A 7 11.28 9.30 -13.41
C ASN A 7 10.34 9.55 -12.21
N PHE A 8 10.23 10.78 -11.73
CA PHE A 8 9.33 11.14 -10.64
C PHE A 8 7.87 11.24 -11.13
N PHE A 9 7.66 11.77 -12.34
CA PHE A 9 6.33 11.83 -12.97
C PHE A 9 5.82 10.47 -13.46
N GLY A 10 6.70 9.53 -13.81
CA GLY A 10 6.31 8.17 -14.21
C GLY A 10 5.64 7.38 -13.09
N HIS A 11 6.08 7.54 -11.85
CA HIS A 11 5.47 6.92 -10.66
C HIS A 11 4.35 7.77 -10.04
N PHE A 12 4.18 9.02 -10.49
CA PHE A 12 3.14 9.91 -9.98
C PHE A 12 1.75 9.43 -10.36
N ASP A 13 1.57 8.84 -11.54
CA ASP A 13 0.27 8.31 -11.97
C ASP A 13 -0.15 7.09 -11.13
N ASP A 14 0.79 6.18 -10.84
CA ASP A 14 0.59 5.08 -9.90
C ASP A 14 0.29 5.58 -8.49
N PHE A 15 1.04 6.58 -8.02
CA PHE A 15 0.79 7.20 -6.73
C PHE A 15 -0.60 7.86 -6.66
N LEU A 16 -1.02 8.57 -7.71
CA LEU A 16 -2.36 9.17 -7.79
C LEU A 16 -3.48 8.14 -7.90
N LYS A 17 -3.23 6.99 -8.54
CA LYS A 17 -4.18 5.87 -8.58
C LYS A 17 -4.35 5.27 -7.19
N VAL A 18 -3.24 4.96 -6.52
CA VAL A 18 -3.24 4.44 -5.16
C VAL A 18 -3.84 5.47 -4.18
N ALA A 19 -3.51 6.75 -4.30
CA ALA A 19 -4.05 7.82 -3.46
C ALA A 19 -5.54 8.10 -3.68
N ARG A 20 -6.09 7.77 -4.86
CA ARG A 20 -7.52 7.86 -5.14
C ARG A 20 -8.31 6.63 -4.66
N ASP A 21 -7.63 5.53 -4.37
CA ASP A 21 -8.27 4.32 -3.88
C ASP A 21 -8.78 4.49 -2.45
N GLU A 22 -10.09 4.28 -2.25
CA GLU A 22 -10.70 4.41 -0.93
C GLU A 22 -10.22 3.33 0.06
N ASN A 23 -9.87 2.14 -0.42
CA ASN A 23 -9.34 1.09 0.45
C ASN A 23 -7.92 1.43 0.89
N PHE A 24 -7.12 2.06 0.03
CA PHE A 24 -5.81 2.60 0.42
C PHE A 24 -5.94 3.68 1.49
N LYS A 25 -6.89 4.62 1.33
CA LYS A 25 -7.17 5.64 2.34
C LYS A 25 -7.62 5.02 3.66
N LYS A 26 -8.51 4.02 3.63
CA LYS A 26 -8.97 3.30 4.83
C LYS A 26 -7.83 2.55 5.50
N PHE A 27 -6.99 1.89 4.72
CA PHE A 27 -5.79 1.22 5.22
C PHE A 27 -4.85 2.21 5.93
N LEU A 28 -4.55 3.35 5.31
CA LEU A 28 -3.71 4.40 5.92
C LEU A 28 -4.39 5.13 7.09
N ALA A 29 -5.71 5.20 7.12
CA ALA A 29 -6.47 5.77 8.22
C ALA A 29 -6.51 4.86 9.45
N ASN A 30 -6.15 3.57 9.30
CA ASN A 30 -6.11 2.65 10.43
C ASN A 30 -4.99 3.07 11.41
N PRO A 31 -5.29 3.31 12.69
CA PRO A 31 -4.31 3.77 13.68
C PRO A 31 -3.09 2.84 13.80
N LYS A 32 -3.31 1.52 13.68
CA LYS A 32 -2.23 0.53 13.76
C LYS A 32 -1.28 0.66 12.58
N VAL A 33 -1.81 0.91 11.37
CA VAL A 33 -1.00 1.17 10.17
C VAL A 33 -0.17 2.44 10.37
N GLN A 34 -0.76 3.51 10.89
CA GLN A 34 -0.01 4.74 11.16
C GLN A 34 1.09 4.56 12.20
N GLN A 35 0.82 3.78 13.25
CA GLN A 35 1.83 3.44 14.26
C GLN A 35 2.98 2.65 13.64
N LEU A 36 2.68 1.61 12.87
CA LEU A 36 3.68 0.80 12.18
C LEU A 36 4.49 1.62 11.17
N MET A 37 3.85 2.51 10.40
CA MET A 37 4.54 3.38 9.45
C MET A 37 5.42 4.42 10.13
N ASN A 38 5.14 4.77 11.39
CA ASN A 38 6.01 5.64 12.18
C ASN A 38 7.13 4.88 12.91
N ASP A 39 7.04 3.55 12.99
CA ASP A 39 8.05 2.73 13.64
C ASP A 39 9.38 2.73 12.86
N ALA A 40 10.47 3.02 13.58
CA ALA A 40 11.80 3.13 12.99
C ALA A 40 12.38 1.77 12.56
N ALA A 41 12.06 0.68 13.28
CA ALA A 41 12.51 -0.66 12.94
C ALA A 41 11.77 -1.17 11.69
N PHE A 42 10.48 -0.87 11.56
CA PHE A 42 9.72 -1.14 10.34
C PHE A 42 10.30 -0.37 9.14
N LYS A 43 10.50 0.95 9.26
CA LYS A 43 11.12 1.76 8.19
C LYS A 43 12.47 1.19 7.76
N LYS A 44 13.33 0.85 8.73
CA LYS A 44 14.64 0.26 8.47
C LYS A 44 14.53 -1.10 7.77
N ALA A 45 13.61 -1.97 8.19
CA ALA A 45 13.39 -3.26 7.55
C ALA A 45 12.85 -3.13 6.12
N VAL A 46 11.98 -2.15 5.85
CA VAL A 46 11.52 -1.80 4.49
C VAL A 46 12.67 -1.28 3.63
N GLU A 47 13.49 -0.38 4.17
CA GLU A 47 14.66 0.18 3.49
C GLU A 47 15.70 -0.89 3.14
N GLU A 48 15.96 -1.80 4.08
CA GLU A 48 16.80 -2.99 3.88
C GLU A 48 16.14 -4.04 2.96
N LYS A 49 14.87 -3.84 2.53
CA LYS A 49 14.04 -4.79 1.79
C LYS A 49 13.99 -6.18 2.45
N ASN A 50 14.13 -6.22 3.78
CA ASN A 50 14.23 -7.43 4.55
C ASN A 50 12.85 -7.89 5.04
N MET A 51 12.19 -8.67 4.19
CA MET A 51 10.85 -9.21 4.48
C MET A 51 10.82 -10.08 5.76
N PHE A 52 11.92 -10.77 6.10
CA PHE A 52 11.98 -11.56 7.34
C PHE A 52 11.90 -10.67 8.57
N LYS A 53 12.61 -9.53 8.59
CA LYS A 53 12.53 -8.56 9.69
C LYS A 53 11.14 -7.93 9.79
N LEU A 54 10.48 -7.67 8.66
CA LEU A 54 9.10 -7.17 8.66
C LEU A 54 8.12 -8.20 9.23
N MET A 55 8.20 -9.45 8.78
CA MET A 55 7.35 -10.55 9.26
C MET A 55 7.62 -10.88 10.73
N ALA A 56 8.85 -10.68 11.22
CA ALA A 56 9.19 -10.83 12.63
C ALA A 56 8.73 -9.64 13.49
N HIS A 57 8.31 -8.53 12.89
CA HIS A 57 7.84 -7.36 13.62
C HIS A 57 6.48 -7.63 14.24
N GLN A 58 6.37 -7.48 15.57
CA GLN A 58 5.14 -7.80 16.31
C GLN A 58 3.95 -6.97 15.82
N GLU A 59 4.13 -5.67 15.64
CA GLU A 59 3.07 -4.76 15.14
C GLU A 59 2.63 -5.12 13.72
N PHE A 60 3.56 -5.54 12.85
CA PHE A 60 3.21 -5.94 11.48
C PHE A 60 2.41 -7.24 11.48
N THR A 61 2.80 -8.20 12.33
CA THR A 61 2.06 -9.45 12.51
C THR A 61 0.69 -9.21 13.12
N ALA A 62 0.58 -8.30 14.10
CA ALA A 62 -0.68 -7.89 14.70
C ALA A 62 -1.62 -7.23 13.68
N LEU A 63 -1.07 -6.35 12.83
CA LEU A 63 -1.76 -5.77 11.68
C LEU A 63 -2.26 -6.84 10.71
N MET A 64 -1.42 -7.81 10.35
CA MET A 64 -1.79 -8.89 9.44
C MET A 64 -2.79 -9.89 10.04
N ARG A 65 -3.00 -9.87 11.36
CA ARG A 65 -4.08 -10.61 12.02
C ARG A 65 -5.38 -9.82 12.11
N ASP A 66 -5.33 -8.51 11.88
CA ASP A 66 -6.51 -7.67 11.92
C ASP A 66 -7.37 -7.89 10.65
N PRO A 67 -8.63 -8.30 10.81
CA PRO A 67 -9.48 -8.63 9.66
C PRO A 67 -9.73 -7.42 8.75
N GLU A 68 -9.90 -6.22 9.31
CA GLU A 68 -10.15 -5.00 8.54
C GLU A 68 -8.96 -4.64 7.66
N VAL A 69 -7.75 -4.84 8.19
CA VAL A 69 -6.49 -4.58 7.48
C VAL A 69 -6.30 -5.59 6.36
N ARG A 70 -6.63 -6.86 6.60
CA ARG A 70 -6.57 -7.91 5.56
C ARG A 70 -7.58 -7.66 4.44
N GLU A 71 -8.80 -7.25 4.79
CA GLU A 71 -9.85 -6.93 3.82
C GLU A 71 -9.49 -5.73 2.97
N THR A 72 -9.03 -4.64 3.59
CA THR A 72 -8.58 -3.44 2.87
C THR A 72 -7.39 -3.72 1.97
N LEU A 73 -6.43 -4.54 2.42
CA LEU A 73 -5.28 -4.96 1.60
C LEU A 73 -5.70 -5.86 0.42
N ALA A 74 -6.63 -6.79 0.65
CA ALA A 74 -7.17 -7.64 -0.40
C ALA A 74 -7.98 -6.82 -1.43
N ALA A 75 -8.76 -5.85 -0.97
CA ALA A 75 -9.50 -4.92 -1.82
C ALA A 75 -8.56 -4.03 -2.64
N LEU A 76 -7.50 -3.51 -2.02
CA LEU A 76 -6.45 -2.75 -2.71
C LEU A 76 -5.78 -3.57 -3.81
N SER A 77 -5.40 -4.82 -3.51
CA SER A 77 -4.80 -5.73 -4.49
C SER A 77 -5.76 -6.05 -5.65
N ARG A 78 -7.07 -6.12 -5.39
CA ARG A 78 -8.08 -6.35 -6.42
C ARG A 78 -8.21 -5.13 -7.35
N ASN A 79 -8.19 -3.92 -6.79
CA ASN A 79 -8.29 -2.67 -7.54
C ASN A 79 -7.03 -2.38 -8.37
N LEU A 80 -5.84 -2.73 -7.87
CA LEU A 80 -4.58 -2.59 -8.63
C LEU A 80 -4.45 -3.59 -9.79
N LYS A 81 -5.09 -4.77 -9.69
CA LYS A 81 -5.01 -5.81 -10.72
C LYS A 81 -6.05 -5.63 -11.85
N LYS A 82 -7.02 -4.73 -11.70
CA LYS A 82 -8.05 -4.46 -12.72
C LYS A 82 -8.01 -3.00 -13.20
N PRO A 83 -7.16 -2.67 -14.18
CA PRO A 83 -7.35 -1.42 -14.93
C PRO A 83 -8.57 -1.44 -15.88
N ASP A 84 -9.18 -2.58 -16.20
CA ASP A 84 -10.03 -2.68 -17.42
C ASP A 84 -11.47 -3.24 -17.31
N GLU A 85 -12.00 -3.61 -16.13
CA GLU A 85 -13.24 -4.42 -16.08
C GLU A 85 -14.45 -3.71 -15.43
N VAL A 86 -14.63 -2.40 -15.67
CA VAL A 86 -15.81 -1.65 -15.18
C VAL A 86 -16.68 -1.05 -16.30
N LEU A 87 -16.43 -1.38 -17.57
CA LEU A 87 -17.23 -0.91 -18.72
C LEU A 87 -17.91 -2.03 -19.52
N SER A 88 -18.19 -3.19 -18.93
CA SER A 88 -18.94 -4.26 -19.63
C SER A 88 -20.07 -4.84 -18.79
N GLY A 89 -20.69 -4.00 -17.96
CA GLY A 89 -21.93 -4.30 -17.25
C GLY A 89 -23.02 -3.29 -17.61
N GLY A 90 -23.27 -3.08 -18.91
CA GLY A 90 -24.26 -2.12 -19.38
C GLY A 90 -24.74 -2.44 -20.79
N LEU A 91 -25.95 -3.04 -20.83
CA LEU A 91 -26.81 -3.46 -21.96
C LEU A 91 -26.58 -4.88 -22.49
#